data_AF-D4D6Z8-F1
#
_entry.id   AF-D4D6Z8-F1
#
_cell.length_a   1.000
_cell.length_b   1.000
_cell.length_c   1.000
_cell.angle_alpha   90.00
_cell.angle_beta   90.00
_cell.angle_gamma   90.00
#
_symmetry.space_group_name_H-M   'P 1'
#
loop_
_entity.id
_entity.type
_entity.pdbx_description
1 polymer ?
#
loop_
_entity_poly.entity_id
_entity_poly.type
_entity_poly.pdbx_seq_one_letter_code
_entity_poly.pdbx_strand_id
1 'polypeptide(L)'
;MYQKAMAVGVPASFVELRHEATHRDLPSLVVLRDATRRSMNWLWEFYWDKIDLGSRCICEPSPGDEPELNDDEKSDILQQNLTFLIHPLINYIYITAGIHGRQNRRKQQPGVKEGAIQNIVALCRKEKLAGAQLVEILIDRDLGHLSSCGYGKDAMGAEEEAGALFVVWDDVLKELSRSYEPFLTLLVEGMTAVLVSADADTFLDVEDWDDLVGETFEEELFQWLEHILTDDAWASLCKQYLVPTHARAVCLESGSAEGFWASEISRILPGAYIPRESENHTPSGAPDASLDQNPDIAVLQNYGWDFGQAISCRPIGASIDP
;
A
#
# COMPACT_ATOMS: atom_id res chain seq x y z
N MET A 1 -3.45 40.20 -23.22
CA MET A 1 -4.13 39.47 -22.12
C MET A 1 -4.51 38.04 -22.52
N TYR A 2 -5.10 37.84 -23.71
CA TYR A 2 -5.55 36.52 -24.16
C TYR A 2 -4.51 35.40 -24.05
N GLN A 3 -3.26 35.60 -24.48
CA GLN A 3 -2.21 34.58 -24.39
C GLN A 3 -1.91 34.13 -22.95
N LYS A 4 -1.90 35.06 -21.98
CA LYS A 4 -1.70 34.72 -20.56
C LYS A 4 -2.93 34.01 -19.97
N ALA A 5 -4.13 34.41 -20.36
CA ALA A 5 -5.37 33.77 -19.91
C ALA A 5 -5.46 32.32 -20.40
N MET A 6 -5.07 32.06 -21.65
CA MET A 6 -5.00 30.69 -22.18
C MET A 6 -3.96 29.84 -21.45
N ALA A 7 -2.80 30.41 -21.10
CA ALA A 7 -1.77 29.69 -20.36
C ALA A 7 -2.24 29.24 -18.95
N VAL A 8 -3.17 29.98 -18.33
CA VAL A 8 -3.73 29.67 -17.00
C VAL A 8 -5.07 28.92 -17.10
N GLY A 9 -5.55 28.60 -18.31
CA GLY A 9 -6.80 27.87 -18.52
C GLY A 9 -8.08 28.69 -18.31
N VAL A 10 -7.99 30.02 -18.30
CA VAL A 10 -9.16 30.90 -18.16
C VAL A 10 -9.90 31.01 -19.50
N PRO A 11 -11.22 30.78 -19.56
CA PRO A 11 -12.01 30.89 -20.78
C PRO A 11 -11.88 32.26 -21.46
N ALA A 12 -11.62 32.25 -22.77
CA ALA A 12 -11.45 33.47 -23.56
C ALA A 12 -12.67 34.40 -23.49
N SER A 13 -13.88 33.85 -23.32
CA SER A 13 -15.12 34.62 -23.16
C SER A 13 -15.10 35.57 -21.96
N PHE A 14 -14.35 35.26 -20.88
CA PHE A 14 -14.23 36.15 -19.73
C PHE A 14 -13.28 37.32 -19.99
N VAL A 15 -12.23 37.07 -20.75
CA VAL A 15 -11.29 38.12 -21.18
C VAL A 15 -11.97 39.08 -22.15
N GLU A 16 -12.79 38.54 -23.06
CA GLU A 16 -13.59 39.32 -23.99
C GLU A 16 -14.66 40.15 -23.28
N LEU A 17 -15.44 39.53 -22.38
CA LEU A 17 -16.44 40.26 -21.60
C LEU A 17 -15.83 41.38 -20.76
N ARG A 18 -14.64 41.16 -20.17
CA ARG A 18 -13.91 42.21 -19.46
C ARG A 18 -13.52 43.34 -20.40
N HIS A 19 -12.99 43.02 -21.58
CA HIS A 19 -12.58 44.02 -22.56
C HIS A 19 -13.77 44.88 -23.03
N GLU A 20 -14.91 44.24 -23.32
CA GLU A 20 -16.16 44.93 -23.67
C GLU A 20 -16.63 45.84 -22.54
N ALA A 21 -16.69 45.34 -21.31
CA ALA A 21 -17.20 46.11 -20.17
C ALA A 21 -16.35 47.34 -19.82
N THR A 22 -15.04 47.33 -20.12
CA THR A 22 -14.15 48.47 -19.82
C THR A 22 -13.89 49.40 -20.99
N HIS A 23 -13.96 48.93 -22.23
CA HIS A 23 -13.56 49.70 -23.41
C HIS A 23 -14.68 49.90 -24.45
N ARG A 24 -15.78 49.17 -24.35
CA ARG A 24 -16.95 49.31 -25.22
C ARG A 24 -18.18 49.68 -24.40
N ASP A 25 -19.35 49.53 -25.01
CA ASP A 25 -20.63 49.77 -24.37
C ASP A 25 -20.93 48.72 -23.29
N LEU A 26 -21.60 49.16 -22.24
CA LEU A 26 -21.91 48.33 -21.08
C LEU A 26 -22.76 47.11 -21.51
N PRO A 27 -22.35 45.86 -21.19
CA PRO A 27 -23.09 44.68 -21.57
C PRO A 27 -24.49 44.66 -20.97
N SER A 28 -25.45 44.07 -21.69
CA SER A 28 -26.82 43.95 -21.20
C SER A 28 -26.91 43.06 -19.96
N LEU A 29 -27.92 43.31 -19.12
CA LEU A 29 -28.16 42.55 -17.89
C LEU A 29 -28.24 41.03 -18.13
N VAL A 30 -28.83 40.62 -19.26
CA VAL A 30 -28.99 39.21 -19.64
C VAL A 30 -27.62 38.56 -19.87
N VAL A 31 -26.73 39.27 -20.59
CA VAL A 31 -25.36 38.81 -20.86
C VAL A 31 -24.57 38.72 -19.57
N LEU A 32 -24.68 39.71 -18.69
CA LEU A 32 -24.02 39.69 -17.37
C LEU A 32 -24.51 38.54 -16.50
N ARG A 33 -25.83 38.29 -16.44
CA ARG A 33 -26.39 37.19 -15.63
C ARG A 33 -25.90 35.82 -16.11
N ASP A 34 -25.86 35.62 -17.43
CA ASP A 34 -25.38 34.38 -18.02
C ASP A 34 -23.87 34.21 -17.80
N ALA A 35 -23.10 35.29 -17.97
CA ALA A 35 -21.67 35.28 -17.69
C ALA A 35 -21.37 34.96 -16.23
N THR A 36 -22.07 35.56 -15.27
CA THR A 36 -21.89 35.26 -13.83
C THR A 36 -22.17 33.79 -13.52
N ARG A 37 -23.22 33.21 -14.12
CA ARG A 37 -23.53 31.78 -13.92
C ARG A 37 -22.41 30.88 -14.46
N ARG A 38 -21.90 31.20 -15.66
CA ARG A 38 -20.75 30.48 -16.25
C ARG A 38 -19.49 30.65 -15.42
N SER A 39 -19.22 31.85 -14.90
CA SER A 39 -18.07 32.11 -14.02
C SER A 39 -18.16 31.35 -12.70
N MET A 40 -19.36 31.25 -12.11
CA MET A 40 -19.57 30.53 -10.84
C MET A 40 -19.35 29.02 -11.02
N ASN A 41 -19.92 28.43 -12.08
CA ASN A 41 -19.68 27.02 -12.41
C ASN A 41 -18.21 26.76 -12.71
N TRP A 42 -17.57 27.64 -13.46
CA TRP A 42 -16.14 27.52 -13.76
C TRP A 42 -15.29 27.61 -12.49
N LEU A 43 -15.58 28.53 -11.56
CA LEU A 43 -14.91 28.61 -10.26
C LEU A 43 -15.10 27.35 -9.43
N TRP A 44 -16.30 26.78 -9.47
CA TRP A 44 -16.59 25.52 -8.79
C TRP A 44 -15.71 24.39 -9.34
N GLU A 45 -15.77 24.11 -10.64
CA GLU A 45 -15.00 23.04 -11.30
C GLU A 45 -13.49 23.27 -11.26
N PHE A 46 -13.04 24.53 -11.36
CA PHE A 46 -11.62 24.86 -11.45
C PHE A 46 -10.94 24.87 -10.08
N TYR A 47 -11.65 25.32 -9.03
CA TYR A 47 -11.09 25.59 -7.71
C TYR A 47 -11.79 24.82 -6.59
N TRP A 48 -13.09 25.07 -6.34
CA TRP A 48 -13.77 24.57 -5.14
C TRP A 48 -13.92 23.05 -5.10
N ASP A 49 -14.26 22.42 -6.23
CA ASP A 49 -14.37 20.96 -6.37
C ASP A 49 -13.05 20.23 -6.09
N LYS A 50 -11.93 20.94 -6.23
CA LYS A 50 -10.58 20.41 -5.97
C LYS A 50 -10.10 20.65 -4.54
N ILE A 51 -10.80 21.48 -3.76
CA ILE A 51 -10.49 21.71 -2.34
C ILE A 51 -10.93 20.50 -1.51
N ASP A 52 -12.08 19.91 -1.86
CA ASP A 52 -12.62 18.73 -1.17
C ASP A 52 -11.89 17.41 -1.54
N LEU A 53 -10.96 17.46 -2.52
CA LEU A 53 -10.16 16.32 -3.00
C LEU A 53 -8.70 16.31 -2.51
N GLY A 54 -8.35 17.12 -1.52
CA GLY A 54 -7.02 17.05 -0.88
C GLY A 54 -5.90 17.74 -1.66
N SER A 55 -5.68 19.03 -1.31
CA SER A 55 -4.38 19.72 -1.37
C SER A 55 -3.73 19.98 -2.76
N ARG A 56 -4.05 21.13 -3.38
CA ARG A 56 -3.11 22.25 -3.60
C ARG A 56 -3.79 23.36 -4.41
N CYS A 57 -3.99 24.49 -3.75
CA CYS A 57 -4.28 25.75 -4.43
C CYS A 57 -3.10 26.13 -5.36
N ILE A 58 -3.41 26.59 -6.57
CA ILE A 58 -2.46 27.27 -7.46
C ILE A 58 -2.18 28.65 -6.86
N CYS A 59 -1.29 28.71 -5.89
CA CYS A 59 -0.47 29.85 -5.48
C CYS A 59 0.56 29.25 -4.53
N GLU A 60 1.82 29.16 -4.95
CA GLU A 60 2.92 28.74 -4.08
C GLU A 60 2.85 29.48 -2.74
N PRO A 61 2.77 28.79 -1.58
CA PRO A 61 2.94 29.44 -0.30
C PRO A 61 4.42 29.74 -0.09
N SER A 62 4.66 30.93 0.46
CA SER A 62 5.96 31.36 1.00
C SER A 62 6.51 30.31 1.99
N PRO A 63 7.81 30.00 1.97
CA PRO A 63 8.43 28.98 2.82
C PRO A 63 8.61 29.52 4.25
N GLY A 64 7.52 29.59 5.03
CA GLY A 64 7.57 30.15 6.38
C GLY A 64 6.51 29.64 7.36
N ASP A 65 5.31 29.27 6.92
CA ASP A 65 4.19 28.95 7.83
C ASP A 65 3.37 27.74 7.33
N GLU A 66 4.01 26.58 7.13
CA GLU A 66 3.26 25.32 7.07
C GLU A 66 2.95 24.92 8.52
N PRO A 67 1.68 24.72 8.92
CA PRO A 67 1.41 24.06 10.19
C PRO A 67 2.11 22.70 10.15
N GLU A 68 3.02 22.45 11.10
CA GLU A 68 3.64 21.14 11.27
C GLU A 68 2.53 20.14 11.62
N LEU A 69 1.94 19.54 10.58
CA LEU A 69 1.00 18.45 10.74
C LEU A 69 1.73 17.33 11.49
N ASN A 70 1.06 16.76 12.48
CA ASN A 70 1.60 15.61 13.19
C ASN A 70 1.67 14.41 12.23
N ASP A 71 2.57 13.47 12.51
CA ASP A 71 2.78 12.33 11.62
C ASP A 71 1.52 11.45 11.46
N ASP A 72 0.68 11.41 12.49
CA ASP A 72 -0.64 10.77 12.44
C ASP A 72 -1.58 11.47 11.44
N GLU A 73 -1.65 12.81 11.46
CA GLU A 73 -2.49 13.58 10.53
C GLU A 73 -2.02 13.42 9.09
N LYS A 74 -0.70 13.33 8.87
CA LYS A 74 -0.13 13.04 7.54
C LYS A 74 -0.48 11.62 7.09
N SER A 75 -0.44 10.65 8.00
CA SER A 75 -0.81 9.26 7.73
C SER A 75 -2.27 9.15 7.30
N ASP A 76 -3.18 9.83 8.01
CA ASP A 76 -4.61 9.85 7.71
C ASP A 76 -4.91 10.51 6.35
N ILE A 77 -4.25 11.63 6.06
CA ILE A 77 -4.37 12.31 4.76
C ILE A 77 -3.88 11.39 3.62
N LEU A 78 -2.78 10.67 3.85
CA LEU A 78 -2.23 9.74 2.88
C LEU A 78 -3.19 8.57 2.60
N GLN A 79 -3.75 7.98 3.66
CA GLN A 79 -4.73 6.92 3.56
C GLN A 79 -5.97 7.40 2.78
N GLN A 80 -6.50 8.58 3.10
CA GLN A 80 -7.66 9.15 2.40
C GLN A 80 -7.39 9.39 0.91
N ASN A 81 -6.19 9.87 0.57
CA ASN A 81 -5.77 10.06 -0.81
C ASN A 81 -5.65 8.73 -1.56
N LEU A 82 -5.08 7.70 -0.94
CA LEU A 82 -5.00 6.35 -1.53
C LEU A 82 -6.38 5.74 -1.74
N THR A 83 -7.26 5.84 -0.74
CA THR A 83 -8.66 5.38 -0.83
C THR A 83 -9.40 6.06 -1.98
N PHE A 84 -9.16 7.35 -2.22
CA PHE A 84 -9.71 8.04 -3.37
C PHE A 84 -9.11 7.56 -4.70
N LEU A 85 -7.80 7.34 -4.76
CA LEU A 85 -7.11 6.90 -5.98
C LEU A 85 -7.42 5.44 -6.37
N ILE A 86 -7.71 4.57 -5.40
CA ILE A 86 -8.04 3.17 -5.65
C ILE A 86 -9.49 2.99 -6.10
N HIS A 87 -10.40 3.90 -5.73
CA HIS A 87 -11.82 3.80 -6.05
C HIS A 87 -12.14 3.68 -7.56
N PRO A 88 -11.52 4.44 -8.48
CA PRO A 88 -11.69 4.22 -9.93
C PRO A 88 -11.28 2.82 -10.39
N LEU A 89 -10.24 2.25 -9.80
CA LEU A 89 -9.72 0.93 -10.11
C LEU A 89 -10.64 -0.16 -9.57
N ILE A 90 -11.15 -0.02 -8.35
CA ILE A 90 -12.19 -0.88 -7.78
C ILE A 90 -13.43 -0.87 -8.69
N ASN A 91 -13.92 0.32 -9.06
CA ASN A 91 -15.10 0.45 -9.92
C ASN A 91 -14.87 -0.20 -11.30
N TYR A 92 -13.67 -0.06 -11.87
CA TYR A 92 -13.27 -0.78 -13.07
C TYR A 92 -13.37 -2.31 -12.89
N ILE A 93 -12.86 -2.84 -11.78
CA ILE A 93 -12.86 -4.28 -11.47
C ILE A 93 -14.29 -4.81 -11.40
N TYR A 94 -15.14 -4.19 -10.59
CA TYR A 94 -16.52 -4.64 -10.40
C TYR A 94 -17.39 -4.53 -11.67
N ILE A 95 -17.15 -3.54 -12.54
CA ILE A 95 -17.86 -3.45 -13.84
C ILE A 95 -17.34 -4.52 -14.83
N THR A 96 -16.04 -4.79 -14.81
CA THR A 96 -15.40 -5.76 -15.71
C THR A 96 -15.84 -7.18 -15.35
N ALA A 97 -15.85 -7.51 -14.05
CA ALA A 97 -16.38 -8.75 -13.50
C ALA A 97 -17.89 -8.93 -13.72
N GLY A 98 -18.61 -7.88 -14.16
CA GLY A 98 -20.03 -7.95 -14.51
C GLY A 98 -20.99 -7.78 -13.34
N ILE A 99 -20.47 -7.49 -12.14
CA ILE A 99 -21.25 -7.30 -10.90
C ILE A 99 -22.02 -5.98 -10.95
N HIS A 100 -21.41 -4.91 -11.47
CA HIS A 100 -22.12 -3.65 -11.69
C HIS A 100 -22.87 -3.67 -13.02
N GLY A 101 -24.19 -3.47 -12.95
CA GLY A 101 -25.13 -3.61 -14.05
C GLY A 101 -24.70 -2.98 -15.38
N ARG A 102 -25.06 -3.67 -16.47
CA ARG A 102 -24.75 -3.42 -17.90
C ARG A 102 -24.89 -1.96 -18.40
N GLN A 103 -25.52 -1.07 -17.63
CA GLN A 103 -25.76 0.33 -17.98
C GLN A 103 -24.48 1.19 -18.02
N ASN A 104 -23.42 0.84 -17.29
CA ASN A 104 -22.18 1.63 -17.24
C ASN A 104 -21.10 1.23 -18.27
N ARG A 105 -21.18 0.05 -18.90
CA ARG A 105 -20.18 -0.41 -19.88
C ARG A 105 -20.04 0.51 -21.10
N ARG A 106 -21.08 1.26 -21.46
CA ARG A 106 -21.07 2.19 -22.62
C ARG A 106 -20.30 3.50 -22.37
N LYS A 107 -19.86 3.77 -21.14
CA LYS A 107 -19.17 5.02 -20.77
C LYS A 107 -17.72 4.82 -20.31
N GLN A 108 -17.21 3.59 -20.26
CA GLN A 108 -15.81 3.38 -19.86
C GLN A 108 -14.89 3.99 -20.92
N GLN A 109 -14.08 4.95 -20.51
CA GLN A 109 -13.02 5.47 -21.34
C GLN A 109 -11.93 4.39 -21.44
N PRO A 110 -11.34 4.17 -22.63
CA PRO A 110 -10.14 3.34 -22.73
C PRO A 110 -9.02 3.97 -21.88
N GLY A 111 -8.33 3.17 -21.09
CA GLY A 111 -7.22 3.65 -20.25
C GLY A 111 -7.55 3.95 -18.78
N VAL A 112 -8.77 3.66 -18.30
CA VAL A 112 -9.14 3.93 -16.89
C VAL A 112 -8.29 3.09 -15.92
N LYS A 113 -8.07 1.81 -16.22
CA LYS A 113 -7.22 0.92 -15.42
C LYS A 113 -5.78 1.46 -15.36
N GLU A 114 -5.18 1.71 -16.52
CA GLU A 114 -3.81 2.16 -16.66
C GLU A 114 -3.60 3.53 -16.02
N GLY A 115 -4.56 4.45 -16.20
CA GLY A 115 -4.53 5.78 -15.58
C GLY A 115 -4.64 5.74 -14.05
N ALA A 116 -5.50 4.88 -13.52
CA ALA A 116 -5.63 4.69 -12.07
C ALA A 116 -4.34 4.10 -11.48
N ILE A 117 -3.79 3.04 -12.10
CA ILE A 117 -2.51 2.44 -11.69
C ILE A 117 -1.39 3.48 -11.74
N GLN A 118 -1.28 4.27 -12.81
CA GLN A 118 -0.26 5.32 -12.92
C GLN A 118 -0.37 6.36 -11.80
N ASN A 119 -1.58 6.77 -11.43
CA ASN A 119 -1.78 7.74 -10.35
C ASN A 119 -1.41 7.15 -8.98
N ILE A 120 -1.80 5.91 -8.70
CA ILE A 120 -1.43 5.19 -7.46
C ILE A 120 0.09 5.06 -7.37
N VAL A 121 0.72 4.57 -8.44
CA VAL A 121 2.19 4.39 -8.51
C VAL A 121 2.92 5.73 -8.36
N ALA A 122 2.39 6.81 -8.94
CA ALA A 122 2.98 8.14 -8.79
C ALA A 122 2.94 8.64 -7.34
N LEU A 123 1.90 8.28 -6.57
CA LEU A 123 1.83 8.57 -5.14
C LEU A 123 2.78 7.67 -4.35
N CYS A 124 2.80 6.36 -4.59
CA CYS A 124 3.70 5.40 -3.94
C CYS A 124 5.19 5.72 -4.16
N ARG A 125 5.55 6.32 -5.30
CA ARG A 125 6.93 6.77 -5.57
C ARG A 125 7.30 8.08 -4.86
N LYS A 126 6.31 8.90 -4.50
CA LYS A 126 6.52 10.17 -3.79
C LYS A 126 6.57 9.97 -2.29
N GLU A 127 5.63 9.18 -1.78
CA GLU A 127 5.42 8.96 -0.34
C GLU A 127 5.88 7.55 0.05
N LYS A 128 6.82 7.45 1.00
CA LYS A 128 7.45 6.17 1.37
C LYS A 128 6.46 5.17 1.96
N LEU A 129 5.50 5.65 2.74
CA LEU A 129 4.51 4.80 3.45
C LEU A 129 3.32 4.43 2.56
N ALA A 130 3.14 5.10 1.41
CA ALA A 130 1.97 4.90 0.57
C ALA A 130 1.88 3.48 -0.02
N GLY A 131 3.03 2.83 -0.26
CA GLY A 131 3.03 1.43 -0.70
C GLY A 131 2.49 0.48 0.35
N ALA A 132 2.87 0.66 1.62
CA ALA A 132 2.40 -0.17 2.73
C ALA A 132 0.91 0.08 3.02
N GLN A 133 0.50 1.35 3.11
CA GLN A 133 -0.91 1.71 3.30
C GLN A 133 -1.81 1.25 2.15
N LEU A 134 -1.31 1.23 0.91
CA LEU A 134 -2.06 0.68 -0.22
C LEU A 134 -2.36 -0.81 -0.01
N VAL A 135 -1.39 -1.58 0.48
CA VAL A 135 -1.55 -3.00 0.78
C VAL A 135 -2.50 -3.21 1.95
N GLU A 136 -2.39 -2.39 3.01
CA GLU A 136 -3.34 -2.41 4.14
C GLU A 136 -4.78 -2.21 3.64
N ILE A 137 -5.03 -1.21 2.79
CA ILE A 137 -6.36 -0.96 2.20
C ILE A 137 -6.85 -2.16 1.37
N LEU A 138 -5.96 -2.84 0.63
CA LEU A 138 -6.33 -3.99 -0.21
C LEU A 138 -6.68 -5.24 0.61
N ILE A 139 -6.00 -5.45 1.73
CA ILE A 139 -6.16 -6.59 2.64
C ILE A 139 -7.12 -6.26 3.79
N ASP A 140 -7.70 -5.05 3.82
CA ASP A 140 -8.60 -4.65 4.89
C ASP A 140 -9.85 -5.55 4.93
N ARG A 141 -10.08 -6.16 6.10
CA ARG A 141 -11.19 -7.09 6.35
C ARG A 141 -12.55 -6.42 6.17
N ASP A 142 -12.69 -5.16 6.56
CA ASP A 142 -13.94 -4.41 6.50
C ASP A 142 -14.24 -3.93 5.07
N LEU A 143 -13.21 -3.64 4.27
CA LEU A 143 -13.36 -3.25 2.87
C LEU A 143 -13.57 -4.44 1.93
N GLY A 144 -13.06 -5.63 2.30
CA GLY A 144 -13.36 -6.89 1.62
C GLY A 144 -12.94 -6.96 0.15
N HIS A 145 -11.98 -6.13 -0.27
CA HIS A 145 -11.58 -6.01 -1.68
C HIS A 145 -11.08 -7.31 -2.28
N LEU A 146 -10.23 -8.04 -1.54
CA LEU A 146 -9.70 -9.35 -1.94
C LEU A 146 -10.52 -10.54 -1.41
N SER A 147 -11.29 -10.33 -0.34
CA SER A 147 -12.17 -11.34 0.29
C SER A 147 -13.44 -11.64 -0.51
N SER A 148 -13.98 -10.68 -1.27
CA SER A 148 -15.17 -10.94 -2.12
C SER A 148 -14.94 -11.91 -3.30
N CYS A 149 -13.75 -12.53 -3.43
CA CYS A 149 -13.36 -13.42 -4.53
C CYS A 149 -13.45 -14.93 -4.18
N GLY A 150 -14.00 -15.29 -3.01
CA GLY A 150 -13.93 -16.64 -2.44
C GLY A 150 -14.30 -17.81 -3.37
N TYR A 151 -13.41 -18.81 -3.40
CA TYR A 151 -13.68 -20.16 -3.92
C TYR A 151 -14.51 -20.92 -2.89
N GLY A 152 -15.83 -20.95 -3.08
CA GLY A 152 -16.70 -21.82 -2.29
C GLY A 152 -18.09 -21.25 -2.07
N LYS A 153 -19.03 -21.50 -2.99
CA LYS A 153 -20.44 -21.66 -2.59
C LYS A 153 -21.30 -22.27 -3.69
N ASP A 154 -22.04 -23.31 -3.30
CA ASP A 154 -23.15 -23.98 -4.01
C ASP A 154 -24.37 -23.09 -4.35
N ALA A 155 -24.19 -21.79 -4.58
CA ALA A 155 -25.15 -20.93 -5.24
C ALA A 155 -24.73 -20.78 -6.70
N MET A 156 -25.50 -21.41 -7.61
CA MET A 156 -25.34 -21.53 -9.08
C MET A 156 -25.15 -20.20 -9.88
N GLY A 157 -24.78 -19.09 -9.23
CA GLY A 157 -24.37 -17.83 -9.86
C GLY A 157 -23.34 -17.02 -9.05
N ALA A 158 -23.13 -17.31 -7.76
CA ALA A 158 -22.14 -16.59 -6.94
C ALA A 158 -20.70 -17.02 -7.27
N GLU A 159 -20.48 -18.28 -7.63
CA GLU A 159 -19.14 -18.78 -8.03
C GLU A 159 -18.67 -18.17 -9.35
N GLU A 160 -19.58 -17.96 -10.31
CA GLU A 160 -19.23 -17.36 -11.60
C GLU A 160 -18.86 -15.87 -11.42
N GLU A 161 -19.53 -15.16 -10.51
CA GLU A 161 -19.24 -13.77 -10.16
C GLU A 161 -17.94 -13.63 -9.34
N ALA A 162 -17.71 -14.50 -8.36
CA ALA A 162 -16.48 -14.53 -7.55
C ALA A 162 -15.26 -14.91 -8.40
N GLY A 163 -15.39 -15.91 -9.29
CA GLY A 163 -14.34 -16.27 -10.24
C GLY A 163 -14.04 -15.14 -11.24
N ALA A 164 -15.06 -14.39 -11.69
CA ALA A 164 -14.84 -13.22 -12.54
C ALA A 164 -14.12 -12.09 -11.80
N LEU A 165 -14.43 -11.84 -10.52
CA LEU A 165 -13.69 -10.88 -9.70
C LEU A 165 -12.23 -11.29 -9.51
N PHE A 166 -12.00 -12.55 -9.18
CA PHE A 166 -10.67 -13.10 -8.99
C PHE A 166 -9.79 -12.88 -10.22
N VAL A 167 -10.28 -13.22 -11.42
CA VAL A 167 -9.52 -13.06 -12.67
C VAL A 167 -9.17 -11.60 -12.95
N VAL A 168 -10.08 -10.66 -12.66
CA VAL A 168 -9.81 -9.23 -12.90
C VAL A 168 -8.85 -8.66 -11.84
N TRP A 169 -8.98 -9.06 -10.58
CA TRP A 169 -8.03 -8.72 -9.53
C TRP A 169 -6.63 -9.28 -9.81
N ASP A 170 -6.54 -10.53 -10.27
CA ASP A 170 -5.29 -11.18 -10.63
C ASP A 170 -4.53 -10.39 -11.71
N ASP A 171 -5.22 -9.93 -12.77
CA ASP A 171 -4.61 -9.05 -13.78
C ASP A 171 -4.13 -7.72 -13.18
N VAL A 172 -4.95 -7.10 -12.34
CA VAL A 172 -4.64 -5.81 -11.69
C VAL A 172 -3.44 -5.92 -10.74
N LEU A 173 -3.37 -6.96 -9.91
CA LEU A 173 -2.27 -7.18 -8.98
C LEU A 173 -0.97 -7.49 -9.73
N LYS A 174 -1.04 -8.24 -10.84
CA LYS A 174 0.10 -8.47 -11.74
C LYS A 174 0.58 -7.16 -12.36
N GLU A 175 -0.32 -6.28 -12.78
CA GLU A 175 0.03 -4.98 -13.37
C GLU A 175 0.60 -4.00 -12.33
N LEU A 176 0.06 -3.97 -11.12
CA LEU A 176 0.62 -3.21 -10.00
C LEU A 176 2.03 -3.68 -9.66
N SER A 177 2.24 -5.00 -9.60
CA SER A 177 3.57 -5.61 -9.37
C SER A 177 4.59 -5.21 -10.44
N ARG A 178 4.17 -5.12 -11.71
CA ARG A 178 5.04 -4.66 -12.82
C ARG A 178 5.31 -3.16 -12.77
N SER A 179 4.37 -2.38 -12.25
CA SER A 179 4.41 -0.91 -12.28
C SER A 179 5.12 -0.30 -11.06
N TYR A 180 5.07 -0.99 -9.91
CA TYR A 180 5.71 -0.61 -8.67
C TYR A 180 6.45 -1.81 -8.07
N GLU A 181 7.77 -1.83 -8.25
CA GLU A 181 8.66 -2.94 -7.84
C GLU A 181 8.47 -3.41 -6.38
N PRO A 182 8.33 -2.54 -5.36
CA PRO A 182 8.12 -2.98 -3.99
C PRO A 182 6.75 -3.63 -3.72
N PHE A 183 5.78 -3.44 -4.61
CA PHE A 183 4.39 -3.83 -4.38
C PHE A 183 4.24 -5.30 -4.01
N LEU A 184 4.86 -6.21 -4.77
CA LEU A 184 4.69 -7.65 -4.59
C LEU A 184 5.24 -8.12 -3.25
N THR A 185 6.39 -7.57 -2.84
CA THR A 185 6.99 -7.88 -1.53
C THR A 185 6.10 -7.37 -0.41
N LEU A 186 5.64 -6.12 -0.48
CA LEU A 186 4.74 -5.54 0.51
C LEU A 186 3.42 -6.30 0.61
N LEU A 187 2.85 -6.76 -0.52
CA LEU A 187 1.62 -7.54 -0.56
C LEU A 187 1.78 -8.87 0.17
N VAL A 188 2.84 -9.63 -0.14
CA VAL A 188 3.12 -10.92 0.50
C VAL A 188 3.42 -10.75 1.99
N GLU A 189 4.18 -9.72 2.36
CA GLU A 189 4.47 -9.41 3.76
C GLU A 189 3.19 -9.03 4.52
N GLY A 190 2.33 -8.19 3.94
CA GLY A 190 1.05 -7.81 4.52
C GLY A 190 0.11 -9.00 4.73
N MET A 191 -0.03 -9.86 3.71
CA MET A 191 -0.81 -11.10 3.81
C MET A 191 -0.26 -12.01 4.91
N THR A 192 1.06 -12.18 4.97
CA THR A 192 1.72 -13.01 5.98
C THR A 192 1.51 -12.46 7.39
N ALA A 193 1.64 -11.14 7.58
CA ALA A 193 1.46 -10.52 8.88
C ALA A 193 0.03 -10.70 9.42
N VAL A 194 -0.99 -10.54 8.58
CA VAL A 194 -2.40 -10.73 8.98
C VAL A 194 -2.67 -12.18 9.36
N LEU A 195 -2.20 -13.14 8.56
CA LEU A 195 -2.41 -14.57 8.82
C LEU A 195 -1.68 -15.06 10.08
N VAL A 196 -0.42 -14.65 10.28
CA VAL A 196 0.34 -15.01 11.50
C VAL A 196 -0.23 -14.32 12.74
N SER A 197 -0.83 -13.13 12.59
CA SER A 197 -1.54 -12.48 13.71
C SER A 197 -2.79 -13.27 14.10
N ALA A 198 -3.50 -13.85 13.12
CA ALA A 198 -4.65 -14.71 13.38
C ALA A 198 -4.28 -16.00 14.14
N ASP A 199 -3.07 -16.55 13.94
CA ASP A 199 -2.59 -17.70 14.74
C ASP A 199 -2.56 -17.38 16.24
N ALA A 200 -2.18 -16.15 16.61
CA ALA A 200 -2.15 -15.71 18.00
C ALA A 200 -3.55 -15.52 18.60
N ASP A 201 -4.50 -15.02 17.81
CA ASP A 201 -5.88 -14.81 18.23
C ASP A 201 -6.67 -16.14 18.35
N THR A 202 -6.39 -17.11 17.47
CA THR A 202 -7.10 -18.40 17.44
C THR A 202 -6.75 -19.30 18.64
N PHE A 203 -5.58 -19.08 19.27
CA PHE A 203 -5.14 -19.81 20.46
C PHE A 203 -5.96 -19.53 21.73
N LEU A 204 -6.87 -18.55 21.70
CA LEU A 204 -7.61 -18.11 22.88
C LEU A 204 -9.02 -18.68 23.05
N ASP A 205 -9.68 -19.25 22.03
CA ASP A 205 -11.15 -19.46 22.15
C ASP A 205 -11.83 -20.64 21.42
N VAL A 206 -11.13 -21.63 20.82
CA VAL A 206 -11.84 -22.71 20.10
C VAL A 206 -11.33 -24.12 20.43
N GLU A 207 -12.22 -24.96 20.99
CA GLU A 207 -11.96 -26.37 21.36
C GLU A 207 -12.01 -27.33 20.15
N ASP A 208 -12.52 -26.90 18.98
CA ASP A 208 -12.71 -27.74 17.80
C ASP A 208 -12.34 -27.02 16.50
N TRP A 209 -11.19 -27.39 15.92
CA TRP A 209 -10.60 -26.74 14.73
C TRP A 209 -11.28 -27.15 13.41
N ASP A 210 -12.06 -28.23 13.41
CA ASP A 210 -12.71 -28.79 12.21
C ASP A 210 -13.96 -27.97 11.79
N ASP A 211 -14.53 -27.15 12.68
CA ASP A 211 -15.71 -26.30 12.42
C ASP A 211 -15.35 -24.90 11.84
N LEU A 212 -14.06 -24.56 11.77
CA LEU A 212 -13.58 -23.26 11.27
C LEU A 212 -12.91 -23.34 9.88
N VAL A 213 -12.90 -24.53 9.28
CA VAL A 213 -12.37 -24.75 7.93
C VAL A 213 -13.49 -24.47 6.92
N GLY A 214 -13.43 -23.32 6.24
CA GLY A 214 -14.29 -22.96 5.11
C GLY A 214 -15.07 -21.64 5.22
N GLU A 215 -14.93 -20.85 6.29
CA GLU A 215 -15.77 -19.64 6.51
C GLU A 215 -14.99 -18.36 6.87
N THR A 216 -13.64 -18.38 6.87
CA THR A 216 -12.85 -17.28 7.44
C THR A 216 -12.13 -16.45 6.39
N PHE A 217 -12.07 -15.14 6.63
CA PHE A 217 -11.38 -14.15 5.78
C PHE A 217 -9.90 -14.54 5.55
N GLU A 218 -9.32 -15.18 6.56
CA GLU A 218 -7.96 -15.71 6.60
C GLU A 218 -7.74 -16.81 5.55
N GLU A 219 -8.70 -17.72 5.33
CA GLU A 219 -8.59 -18.75 4.29
C GLU A 219 -8.60 -18.17 2.89
N GLU A 220 -9.47 -17.20 2.61
CA GLU A 220 -9.51 -16.51 1.31
C GLU A 220 -8.21 -15.74 1.07
N LEU A 221 -7.68 -15.11 2.11
CA LEU A 221 -6.40 -14.40 2.05
C LEU A 221 -5.24 -15.37 1.80
N PHE A 222 -5.26 -16.54 2.45
CA PHE A 222 -4.27 -17.59 2.23
C PHE A 222 -4.37 -18.17 0.81
N GLN A 223 -5.57 -18.37 0.27
CA GLN A 223 -5.75 -18.82 -1.12
C GLN A 223 -5.13 -17.84 -2.13
N TRP A 224 -5.27 -16.53 -1.88
CA TRP A 224 -4.57 -15.51 -2.67
C TRP A 224 -3.05 -15.63 -2.55
N LEU A 225 -2.54 -15.82 -1.33
CA LEU A 225 -1.12 -15.97 -1.07
C LEU A 225 -0.55 -17.23 -1.74
N GLU A 226 -1.24 -18.36 -1.63
CA GLU A 226 -0.90 -19.62 -2.29
C GLU A 226 -0.88 -19.44 -3.81
N HIS A 227 -1.93 -18.83 -4.39
CA HIS A 227 -2.01 -18.56 -5.82
C HIS A 227 -0.84 -17.69 -6.30
N ILE A 228 -0.54 -16.59 -5.60
CA ILE A 228 0.57 -15.68 -5.95
C ILE A 228 1.92 -16.41 -5.90
N LEU A 229 2.13 -17.30 -4.93
CA LEU A 229 3.43 -17.95 -4.73
C LEU A 229 3.62 -19.23 -5.55
N THR A 230 2.54 -19.93 -5.91
CA THR A 230 2.61 -21.26 -6.53
C THR A 230 2.24 -21.30 -8.01
N ASP A 231 1.41 -20.37 -8.51
CA ASP A 231 0.97 -20.39 -9.90
C ASP A 231 2.09 -19.97 -10.88
N ASP A 232 2.19 -20.70 -11.99
CA ASP A 232 3.16 -20.48 -13.06
C ASP A 232 3.05 -19.07 -13.68
N ALA A 233 1.84 -18.51 -13.68
CA ALA A 233 1.61 -17.15 -14.19
C ALA A 233 2.30 -16.07 -13.33
N TRP A 234 2.52 -16.35 -12.04
CA TRP A 234 3.19 -15.47 -11.09
C TRP A 234 4.69 -15.74 -10.96
N ALA A 235 5.16 -16.94 -11.33
CA ALA A 235 6.56 -17.36 -11.17
C ALA A 235 7.60 -16.34 -11.69
N SER A 236 7.34 -15.70 -12.83
CA SER A 236 8.22 -14.66 -13.38
C SER A 236 8.27 -13.39 -12.54
N LEU A 237 7.12 -12.95 -12.01
CA LEU A 237 7.00 -11.78 -11.16
C LEU A 237 7.61 -12.03 -9.79
N CYS A 238 7.33 -13.18 -9.18
CA CYS A 238 7.94 -13.58 -7.91
C CYS A 238 9.46 -13.63 -8.03
N LYS A 239 9.99 -14.22 -9.10
CA LYS A 239 11.44 -14.25 -9.31
C LYS A 239 12.06 -12.86 -9.47
N GLN A 240 11.33 -11.89 -10.02
CA GLN A 240 11.85 -10.57 -10.32
C GLN A 240 11.67 -9.57 -9.18
N TYR A 241 10.56 -9.64 -8.45
CA TYR A 241 10.11 -8.57 -7.54
C TYR A 241 9.87 -9.02 -6.09
N LEU A 242 9.82 -10.33 -5.80
CA LEU A 242 9.56 -10.82 -4.45
C LEU A 242 10.86 -10.99 -3.65
N VAL A 243 10.87 -10.39 -2.46
CA VAL A 243 11.89 -10.62 -1.43
C VAL A 243 11.25 -11.33 -0.23
N PRO A 244 11.35 -12.67 -0.13
CA PRO A 244 10.59 -13.44 0.87
C PRO A 244 11.22 -13.43 2.28
N THR A 245 12.32 -12.70 2.51
CA THR A 245 13.11 -12.83 3.74
C THR A 245 12.39 -12.34 4.98
N HIS A 246 11.64 -11.25 4.87
CA HIS A 246 10.89 -10.71 6.01
C HIS A 246 9.70 -11.59 6.36
N ALA A 247 8.89 -11.97 5.36
CA ALA A 247 7.78 -12.91 5.54
C ALA A 247 8.23 -14.21 6.24
N ARG A 248 9.39 -14.76 5.85
CA ARG A 248 9.97 -15.91 6.55
C ARG A 248 10.36 -15.64 7.99
N ALA A 249 10.95 -14.47 8.26
CA ALA A 249 11.35 -14.12 9.62
C ALA A 249 10.12 -14.09 10.53
N VAL A 250 9.02 -13.49 10.07
CA VAL A 250 7.74 -13.44 10.79
C VAL A 250 7.20 -14.85 11.08
N CYS A 251 7.22 -15.76 10.11
CA CYS A 251 6.77 -17.14 10.34
C CYS A 251 7.65 -17.94 11.32
N LEU A 252 8.91 -17.55 11.52
CA LEU A 252 9.88 -18.25 12.37
C LEU A 252 10.05 -17.61 13.74
N GLU A 253 9.40 -16.48 14.01
CA GLU A 253 9.46 -15.85 15.32
C GLU A 253 8.91 -16.79 16.41
N SER A 254 9.57 -16.77 17.57
CA SER A 254 9.23 -17.62 18.71
C SER A 254 7.78 -17.38 19.15
N GLY A 255 6.93 -18.40 19.08
CA GLY A 255 5.50 -18.33 19.35
C GLY A 255 4.62 -18.37 18.10
N SER A 256 5.10 -17.83 16.97
CA SER A 256 4.41 -17.91 15.67
C SER A 256 4.71 -19.22 14.94
N ALA A 257 5.90 -19.79 15.09
CA ALA A 257 6.29 -21.03 14.40
C ALA A 257 5.47 -22.29 14.79
N GLU A 258 4.70 -22.23 15.89
CA GLU A 258 3.77 -23.28 16.31
C GLU A 258 2.34 -23.05 15.76
N GLY A 259 2.11 -21.90 15.12
CA GLY A 259 0.84 -21.51 14.50
C GLY A 259 0.55 -22.24 13.18
N PHE A 260 -0.74 -22.40 12.88
CA PHE A 260 -1.21 -23.10 11.69
C PHE A 260 -0.80 -22.35 10.42
N TRP A 261 -1.09 -21.05 10.35
CA TRP A 261 -0.78 -20.22 9.18
C TRP A 261 0.72 -20.03 8.99
N ALA A 262 1.48 -19.79 10.05
CA ALA A 262 2.93 -19.67 9.96
C ALA A 262 3.61 -20.91 9.36
N SER A 263 3.15 -22.10 9.74
CA SER A 263 3.63 -23.38 9.19
C SER A 263 3.27 -23.52 7.71
N GLU A 264 2.03 -23.20 7.36
CA GLU A 264 1.52 -23.35 6.00
C GLU A 264 2.18 -22.36 5.03
N ILE A 265 2.36 -21.10 5.44
CA ILE A 265 3.09 -20.09 4.67
C ILE A 265 4.55 -20.51 4.48
N SER A 266 5.19 -21.06 5.51
CA SER A 266 6.57 -21.56 5.42
C SER A 266 6.74 -22.68 4.39
N ARG A 267 5.68 -23.48 4.14
CA ARG A 267 5.67 -24.56 3.14
C ARG A 267 5.67 -24.04 1.71
N ILE A 268 4.99 -22.92 1.45
CA ILE A 268 4.79 -22.37 0.10
C ILE A 268 5.82 -21.28 -0.29
N LEU A 269 6.53 -20.68 0.69
CA LEU A 269 7.48 -19.59 0.41
C LEU A 269 8.72 -20.04 -0.42
N PRO A 270 9.02 -19.38 -1.55
CA PRO A 270 10.03 -19.84 -2.50
C PRO A 270 11.48 -19.64 -2.03
N GLY A 271 12.24 -20.74 -1.90
CA GLY A 271 13.67 -20.75 -1.55
C GLY A 271 13.97 -21.41 -0.20
N ALA A 272 15.12 -22.07 -0.09
CA ALA A 272 15.55 -22.68 1.16
C ALA A 272 16.01 -21.58 2.14
N TYR A 273 15.32 -21.43 3.26
CA TYR A 273 15.91 -20.80 4.43
C TYR A 273 17.03 -21.71 4.91
N ILE A 274 18.25 -21.18 5.03
CA ILE A 274 19.28 -21.81 5.85
C ILE A 274 19.07 -21.18 7.22
N PRO A 275 18.52 -21.91 8.20
CA PRO A 275 18.53 -21.43 9.57
C PRO A 275 19.96 -21.02 9.89
N ARG A 276 20.14 -19.79 10.40
CA ARG A 276 21.25 -19.61 11.31
C ARG A 276 20.96 -20.61 12.41
N GLU A 277 21.73 -21.71 12.43
CA GLU A 277 21.73 -22.61 13.55
C GLU A 277 21.84 -21.72 14.78
N SER A 278 20.81 -21.75 15.61
CA SER A 278 20.92 -21.31 16.98
C SER A 278 22.01 -22.21 17.54
N GLU A 279 23.26 -21.78 17.45
CA GLU A 279 24.31 -22.39 18.24
C GLU A 279 23.78 -22.29 19.66
N ASN A 280 23.38 -23.45 20.19
CA ASN A 280 23.13 -23.62 21.60
C ASN A 280 24.46 -23.28 22.26
N HIS A 281 24.66 -22.00 22.59
CA HIS A 281 25.67 -21.58 23.52
C HIS A 281 25.22 -22.13 24.88
N THR A 282 25.50 -23.43 25.04
CA THR A 282 25.88 -23.97 26.34
C THR A 282 26.90 -22.97 26.89
N PRO A 283 26.75 -22.45 28.11
CA PRO A 283 27.76 -21.57 28.69
C PRO A 283 28.99 -22.44 29.01
N SER A 284 29.72 -22.81 27.96
CA SER A 284 31.02 -23.43 28.05
C SER A 284 31.96 -22.33 28.48
N GLY A 285 32.60 -22.55 29.62
CA GLY A 285 33.44 -21.58 30.31
C GLY A 285 34.34 -20.81 29.35
N ALA A 286 34.47 -19.51 29.65
CA ALA A 286 35.30 -18.56 28.95
C ALA A 286 36.58 -19.22 28.40
N PRO A 287 36.83 -19.19 27.08
CA PRO A 287 38.12 -19.58 26.57
C PRO A 287 39.13 -18.56 27.09
N ASP A 288 40.17 -19.09 27.72
CA ASP A 288 41.30 -18.35 28.24
C ASP A 288 41.84 -17.42 27.14
N ALA A 289 41.97 -16.12 27.45
CA ALA A 289 42.25 -15.05 26.50
C ALA A 289 43.71 -15.01 26.05
N SER A 290 44.28 -16.17 25.75
CA SER A 290 45.60 -16.27 25.17
C SER A 290 45.58 -17.34 24.09
N LEU A 291 45.93 -16.92 22.86
CA LEU A 291 46.13 -17.72 21.66
C LEU A 291 44.91 -17.86 20.73
N ASP A 292 44.34 -16.74 20.28
CA ASP A 292 43.71 -16.72 18.96
C ASP A 292 44.59 -15.91 17.99
N GLN A 293 45.40 -16.62 17.21
CA GLN A 293 46.33 -16.04 16.23
C GLN A 293 45.62 -15.80 14.90
N ASN A 294 44.48 -15.13 14.92
CA ASN A 294 43.82 -14.75 13.67
C ASN A 294 44.50 -13.48 13.10
N PRO A 295 45.20 -13.57 11.95
CA PRO A 295 46.00 -12.45 11.42
C PRO A 295 45.18 -11.20 11.11
N ASP A 296 43.89 -11.35 10.85
CA ASP A 296 42.98 -10.23 10.56
C ASP A 296 42.70 -9.37 11.81
N ILE A 297 42.72 -9.94 13.01
CA ILE A 297 42.52 -9.22 14.27
C ILE A 297 43.72 -8.31 14.57
N ALA A 298 44.94 -8.77 14.24
CA ALA A 298 46.16 -7.98 14.39
C ALA A 298 46.20 -6.77 13.44
N VAL A 299 45.58 -6.88 12.26
CA VAL A 299 45.46 -5.75 11.32
C VAL A 299 44.55 -4.67 11.90
N LEU A 300 43.43 -5.05 12.54
CA LEU A 300 42.47 -4.11 13.10
C LEU A 300 42.99 -3.37 14.33
N GLN A 301 43.83 -4.03 15.14
CA GLN A 301 44.52 -3.38 16.26
C GLN A 301 45.44 -2.24 15.82
N ASN A 302 46.10 -2.37 14.65
CA ASN A 302 46.92 -1.29 14.07
C ASN A 302 46.08 -0.06 13.66
N TYR A 303 44.77 -0.21 13.50
CA TYR A 303 43.82 0.88 13.25
C TYR A 303 43.13 1.37 14.54
N GLY A 304 43.60 0.96 15.72
CA GLY A 304 43.11 1.44 17.01
C GLY A 304 41.89 0.71 17.57
N TRP A 305 41.53 -0.46 17.02
CA TRP A 305 40.44 -1.29 17.55
C TRP A 305 40.98 -2.23 18.63
N ASP A 306 40.71 -1.90 19.91
CA ASP A 306 41.03 -2.72 21.07
C ASP A 306 39.78 -3.51 21.51
N PHE A 307 39.88 -4.83 21.50
CA PHE A 307 38.78 -5.75 21.83
C PHE A 307 38.82 -6.20 23.30
N GLY A 308 39.73 -5.64 24.12
CA GLY A 308 39.92 -6.03 25.52
C GLY A 308 39.04 -5.32 26.55
N GLN A 309 38.20 -4.35 26.16
CA GLN A 309 37.36 -3.64 27.12
C GLN A 309 36.00 -4.33 27.31
N ALA A 310 35.75 -4.78 28.54
CA ALA A 310 34.44 -5.27 28.94
C ALA A 310 33.39 -4.15 28.79
N ILE A 311 32.50 -4.31 27.81
CA ILE A 311 31.41 -3.36 27.55
C ILE A 311 30.41 -3.46 28.70
N SER A 312 30.39 -2.46 29.57
CA SER A 312 29.39 -2.34 30.63
C SER A 312 28.19 -1.54 30.09
N CYS A 313 27.14 -2.24 29.69
CA CYS A 313 25.86 -1.61 29.36
C CYS A 313 25.15 -1.21 30.67
N ARG A 314 25.15 0.08 31.00
CA ARG A 314 24.26 0.62 32.04
C ARG A 314 22.98 1.15 31.38
N PRO A 315 21.78 0.82 31.90
CA PRO A 315 20.54 1.40 31.40
C PRO A 315 20.49 2.90 31.70
N ILE A 316 20.04 3.67 30.71
CA ILE A 316 19.83 5.12 30.83
C ILE A 316 18.72 5.36 31.86
N GLY A 317 19.05 6.01 32.99
CA GLY A 317 18.07 6.43 34.00
C GLY A 317 18.37 6.06 35.46
N ALA A 318 19.45 5.34 35.77
CA ALA A 318 19.81 5.12 37.17
C ALA A 318 20.37 6.42 37.79
N SER A 319 19.55 7.07 38.64
CA SER A 319 19.95 8.22 39.43
C SER A 319 21.17 7.88 40.28
N ILE A 320 22.19 8.72 40.20
CA ILE A 320 23.28 8.72 41.16
C ILE A 320 22.75 9.45 42.39
N ASP A 321 22.68 8.74 43.51
CA ASP A 321 22.63 9.36 44.83
C ASP A 321 23.72 8.72 45.71
N PRO A 322 24.26 9.49 46.68
CA PRO A 322 25.67 9.89 46.71
C PRO A 322 26.68 8.90 47.31
#